data_AF-A0A814X895-F1
#
_entry.id   AF-A0A814X895-F1
#
_cell.length_a   1.000
_cell.length_b   1.000
_cell.length_c   1.000
_cell.angle_alpha   90.00
_cell.angle_beta   90.00
_cell.angle_gamma   90.00
#
_symmetry.space_group_name_H-M   'P 1'
#
loop_
_entity.id
_entity.type
_entity.pdbx_description
1 polymer ?
#
loop_
_entity_poly.entity_id
_entity_poly.type
_entity_poly.pdbx_seq_one_letter_code
_entity_poly.pdbx_strand_id
1 'polypeptide(L)'
;MKSTFKHLCDDVIIELFSYFNIHEIFYSFCLLIPNLPSLLKDGRVQLHVRSNNTYFFRWILPHISLTQVVSLSIPTRPYNPSIFKFTNLRSLVLSDVDNPLKLFERNSDWPPYRLEYLSLSIRNPDVRNKSSDIGIRVLEHAFKLRGLKRFELHESKSSLRMVELFNELTFPSTFQSSDLERVIITIYCHWLTLQSILSYLPRLIQFEFHSSFSYIQNLSPELHFPFIRKLDLQIDCLQTIILNGIFRHAPNLRYFKLDCSVCPFQRYHIDLLQSKTWLQWIDTCTPRLRILNVDIKFRPDDINETTVESIGKDLKRLNFEISACLDSGDRYWKMIGKYIKQ
;
A
#
# COMPACT_ATOMS: atom_id res chain seq x y z
N MET A 1 4.81 24.89 47.53
CA MET A 1 4.54 24.92 46.07
C MET A 1 5.82 24.66 45.25
N LYS A 2 6.36 23.43 45.26
CA LYS A 2 7.58 23.08 44.49
C LYS A 2 7.44 21.81 43.63
N SER A 3 6.27 21.16 43.60
CA SER A 3 6.07 19.87 42.90
C SER A 3 5.30 19.98 41.58
N THR A 4 4.59 21.08 41.31
CA THR A 4 3.72 21.16 40.12
C THR A 4 4.49 21.37 38.81
N PHE A 5 5.59 22.12 38.81
CA PHE A 5 6.33 22.40 37.57
C PHE A 5 7.11 21.19 37.02
N LYS A 6 7.60 20.30 37.89
CA LYS A 6 8.35 19.10 37.47
C LYS A 6 7.44 18.08 36.79
N HIS A 7 6.28 17.83 37.37
CA HIS A 7 5.26 16.96 36.77
C HIS A 7 4.68 17.53 35.48
N LEU A 8 4.47 18.86 35.42
CA LEU A 8 4.04 19.52 34.18
C LEU A 8 5.09 19.40 33.06
N CYS A 9 6.38 19.50 33.39
CA CYS A 9 7.47 19.26 32.44
C CYS A 9 7.49 17.80 31.97
N ASP A 10 7.37 16.83 32.88
CA ASP A 10 7.40 15.41 32.54
C ASP A 10 6.24 15.05 31.59
N ASP A 11 5.01 15.51 31.88
CA ASP A 11 3.83 15.27 31.03
C ASP A 11 3.96 15.95 29.66
N VAL A 12 4.46 17.19 29.60
CA VAL A 12 4.69 17.91 28.33
C VAL A 12 5.82 17.24 27.52
N ILE A 13 6.89 16.78 28.17
CA ILE A 13 8.00 16.07 27.52
C ILE A 13 7.53 14.75 26.95
N ILE A 14 6.75 13.99 27.73
CA ILE A 14 6.08 12.76 27.33
C ILE A 14 5.15 13.00 26.13
N GLU A 15 4.35 14.06 26.16
CA GLU A 15 3.47 14.42 25.06
C GLU A 15 4.27 14.79 23.81
N LEU A 16 5.39 15.51 23.97
CA LEU A 16 6.35 15.79 22.88
C LEU A 16 6.95 14.50 22.30
N PHE A 17 7.22 13.45 23.10
CA PHE A 17 7.67 12.15 22.58
C PHE A 17 6.63 11.47 21.67
N SER A 18 5.34 11.77 21.82
CA SER A 18 4.27 11.29 20.93
C SER A 18 4.32 11.91 19.53
N TYR A 19 4.93 13.10 19.38
CA TYR A 19 4.84 13.93 18.17
C TYR A 19 6.16 14.05 17.39
N PHE A 20 7.30 13.71 17.98
CA PHE A 20 8.63 13.97 17.39
C PHE A 20 9.39 12.70 16.95
N ASN A 21 10.26 12.86 15.95
CA ASN A 21 11.25 11.86 15.57
C ASN A 21 12.20 11.58 16.75
N ILE A 22 12.07 10.40 17.36
CA ILE A 22 12.80 9.92 18.55
C ILE A 22 14.33 10.10 18.47
N HIS A 23 14.89 10.22 17.27
CA HIS A 23 16.33 10.37 17.02
C HIS A 23 16.95 11.65 17.59
N GLU A 24 16.37 12.80 17.25
CA GLU A 24 16.92 14.09 17.63
C GLU A 24 16.66 14.37 19.11
N ILE A 25 15.55 13.83 19.64
CA ILE A 25 15.22 13.93 21.05
C ILE A 25 16.15 13.05 21.89
N PHE A 26 16.38 11.78 21.56
CA PHE A 26 17.19 10.93 22.45
C PHE A 26 18.67 11.36 22.52
N TYR A 27 19.25 11.79 21.41
CA TYR A 27 20.64 12.27 21.42
C TYR A 27 20.78 13.56 22.22
N SER A 28 19.76 14.43 22.19
CA SER A 28 19.76 15.71 22.92
C SER A 28 19.30 15.57 24.37
N PHE A 29 18.35 14.67 24.67
CA PHE A 29 17.68 14.55 25.97
C PHE A 29 18.24 13.46 26.88
N CYS A 30 18.98 12.45 26.40
CA CYS A 30 19.74 11.60 27.33
C CYS A 30 20.83 12.41 28.06
N LEU A 31 21.30 13.52 27.47
CA LEU A 31 22.17 14.51 28.11
C LEU A 31 21.41 15.52 28.98
N LEU A 32 20.15 15.86 28.64
CA LEU A 32 19.34 16.90 29.33
C LEU A 32 18.38 16.36 30.41
N ILE A 33 17.95 15.09 30.35
CA ILE A 33 17.04 14.45 31.32
C ILE A 33 17.61 13.06 31.70
N PRO A 34 18.48 13.01 32.73
CA PRO A 34 19.06 11.76 33.23
C PRO A 34 18.03 10.71 33.66
N ASN A 35 16.81 11.13 34.00
CA ASN A 35 15.74 10.27 34.51
C ASN A 35 14.78 9.75 33.43
N LEU A 36 14.99 10.08 32.15
CA LEU A 36 14.09 9.67 31.06
C LEU A 36 13.82 8.15 31.02
N PRO A 37 14.81 7.26 31.23
CA PRO A 37 14.54 5.83 31.32
C PRO A 37 13.64 5.43 32.50
N SER A 38 13.66 6.16 33.62
CA SER A 38 12.73 5.95 34.74
C SER A 38 11.34 6.49 34.40
N LEU A 39 11.26 7.68 33.82
CA LEU A 39 9.98 8.29 33.40
C LEU A 39 9.25 7.44 32.37
N LEU A 40 9.97 6.82 31.43
CA LEU A 40 9.40 5.87 30.48
C LEU A 40 9.00 4.55 31.15
N LYS A 41 9.62 4.13 32.25
CA LYS A 41 9.20 2.95 33.01
C LYS A 41 7.97 3.21 33.89
N ASP A 42 7.88 4.40 34.46
CA ASP A 42 6.85 4.77 35.44
C ASP A 42 5.61 5.43 34.80
N GLY A 43 5.74 6.01 33.60
CA GLY A 43 4.67 6.69 32.87
C GLY A 43 3.64 5.74 32.24
N ARG A 44 2.34 6.07 32.32
CA ARG A 44 1.25 5.31 31.66
C ARG A 44 1.05 5.68 30.19
N VAL A 45 2.14 5.94 29.48
CA VAL A 45 2.10 6.61 28.17
C VAL A 45 2.14 5.57 27.08
N GLN A 46 1.23 5.70 26.10
CA GLN A 46 1.30 4.91 24.88
C GLN A 46 2.37 5.49 23.96
N LEU A 47 3.34 4.65 23.59
CA LEU A 47 4.49 5.06 22.80
C LEU A 47 4.34 4.64 21.34
N HIS A 48 4.61 5.59 20.46
CA HIS A 48 4.77 5.39 19.02
C HIS A 48 6.25 5.49 18.67
N VAL A 49 6.89 4.35 18.47
CA VAL A 49 8.34 4.28 18.31
C VAL A 49 8.69 4.30 16.83
N ARG A 50 9.36 5.36 16.39
CA ARG A 50 10.00 5.44 15.06
C ARG A 50 11.48 5.74 15.24
N SER A 51 12.34 4.79 14.87
CA SER A 51 13.79 4.99 15.02
C SER A 51 14.54 4.23 13.94
N ASN A 52 15.51 4.84 13.29
CA ASN A 52 16.56 4.18 12.50
C ASN A 52 17.86 3.91 13.31
N ASN A 53 17.86 4.09 14.65
CA ASN A 53 19.08 4.03 15.47
C ASN A 53 19.32 2.62 15.99
N THR A 54 20.40 2.00 15.56
CA THR A 54 20.85 0.73 16.13
C THR A 54 21.15 0.85 17.63
N TYR A 55 21.60 2.01 18.12
CA TYR A 55 21.79 2.24 19.57
C TYR A 55 20.47 2.16 20.33
N PHE A 56 19.43 2.84 19.84
CA PHE A 56 18.10 2.84 20.46
C PHE A 56 17.52 1.42 20.53
N PHE A 57 17.58 0.68 19.43
CA PHE A 57 17.06 -0.70 19.40
C PHE A 57 17.82 -1.65 20.32
N ARG A 58 19.13 -1.46 20.46
CA ARG A 58 19.98 -2.36 21.26
C ARG A 58 19.94 -2.03 22.74
N TRP A 59 19.88 -0.76 23.11
CA TRP A 59 20.17 -0.30 24.46
C TRP A 59 19.02 0.45 25.14
N ILE A 60 17.97 0.84 24.41
CA ILE A 60 16.85 1.61 24.98
C ILE A 60 15.55 0.82 24.88
N LEU A 61 15.19 0.38 23.68
CA LEU A 61 13.95 -0.35 23.41
C LEU A 61 13.74 -1.58 24.32
N PRO A 62 14.77 -2.39 24.68
CA PRO A 62 14.61 -3.51 25.59
C PRO A 62 14.22 -3.15 27.04
N HIS A 63 14.36 -1.86 27.43
CA HIS A 63 14.06 -1.39 28.77
C HIS A 63 12.73 -0.63 28.87
N ILE A 64 12.03 -0.43 27.75
CA ILE A 64 10.67 0.12 27.70
C ILE A 64 9.68 -0.98 28.11
N SER A 65 8.63 -0.64 28.86
CA SER A 65 7.63 -1.62 29.27
C SER A 65 6.91 -2.22 28.06
N LEU A 66 6.70 -3.55 28.09
CA LEU A 66 6.10 -4.31 26.98
C LEU A 66 4.68 -3.85 26.64
N THR A 67 3.98 -3.22 27.58
CA THR A 67 2.60 -2.74 27.42
C THR A 67 2.51 -1.30 26.89
N GLN A 68 3.62 -0.55 26.83
CA GLN A 68 3.56 0.86 26.44
C GLN A 68 3.63 1.08 24.94
N VAL A 69 4.35 0.22 24.21
CA VAL A 69 4.54 0.41 22.77
C VAL A 69 3.31 -0.04 22.00
N VAL A 70 2.63 0.90 21.33
CA VAL A 70 1.42 0.66 20.52
C VAL A 70 1.74 0.65 19.04
N SER A 71 2.77 1.38 18.61
CA SER A 71 3.24 1.43 17.23
C SER A 71 4.75 1.35 17.17
N LEU A 72 5.27 0.61 16.20
CA LEU A 72 6.69 0.44 15.96
C LEU A 72 7.00 0.57 14.47
N SER A 73 7.91 1.47 14.13
CA SER A 73 8.42 1.69 12.77
C SER A 73 9.94 1.58 12.77
N ILE A 74 10.44 0.57 12.06
CA ILE A 74 11.86 0.22 11.99
C ILE A 74 12.30 0.29 10.52
N PRO A 75 12.96 1.39 10.13
CA PRO A 75 13.31 1.64 8.74
C PRO A 75 14.65 1.01 8.31
N THR A 76 15.44 0.47 9.24
CA THR A 76 16.80 -0.04 8.96
C THR A 76 17.15 -1.32 9.72
N ARG A 77 18.09 -2.09 9.16
CA ARG A 77 18.63 -3.33 9.72
C ARG A 77 19.65 -3.10 10.83
N PRO A 78 19.97 -4.14 11.63
CA PRO A 78 19.30 -5.44 11.75
C PRO A 78 18.09 -5.41 12.70
N TYR A 79 17.07 -6.24 12.45
CA TYR A 79 15.94 -6.38 13.38
C TYR A 79 16.32 -7.29 14.54
N ASN A 80 16.20 -6.77 15.76
CA ASN A 80 16.32 -7.60 16.95
C ASN A 80 14.99 -8.33 17.19
N PRO A 81 14.93 -9.67 17.30
CA PRO A 81 13.70 -10.40 17.59
C PRO A 81 12.97 -9.93 18.87
N SER A 82 13.67 -9.25 19.79
CA SER A 82 13.06 -8.67 20.99
C SER A 82 11.99 -7.60 20.69
N ILE A 83 11.93 -7.05 19.48
CA ILE A 83 10.89 -6.11 19.06
C ILE A 83 9.48 -6.71 19.04
N PHE A 84 9.37 -8.04 19.03
CA PHE A 84 8.07 -8.72 18.98
C PHE A 84 7.47 -9.01 20.37
N LYS A 85 8.17 -8.63 21.44
CA LYS A 85 7.73 -8.87 22.83
C LYS A 85 6.63 -7.90 23.32
N PHE A 86 6.30 -6.86 22.53
CA PHE A 86 5.31 -5.85 22.93
C PHE A 86 3.88 -6.38 22.87
N THR A 87 3.22 -6.43 24.02
CA THR A 87 1.89 -7.03 24.19
C THR A 87 0.74 -6.12 23.73
N ASN A 88 0.98 -4.81 23.65
CA ASN A 88 0.00 -3.82 23.18
C ASN A 88 0.28 -3.31 21.75
N LEU A 89 1.21 -3.92 21.03
CA LEU A 89 1.57 -3.52 19.68
C LEU A 89 0.39 -3.72 18.72
N ARG A 90 -0.09 -2.63 18.12
CA ARG A 90 -1.18 -2.64 17.12
C ARG A 90 -0.71 -2.29 15.71
N SER A 91 0.44 -1.63 15.60
CA SER A 91 0.98 -1.13 14.34
C SER A 91 2.44 -1.51 14.20
N LEU A 92 2.80 -2.21 13.13
CA LEU A 92 4.18 -2.57 12.84
C LEU A 92 4.55 -2.20 11.40
N VAL A 93 5.62 -1.42 11.26
CA VAL A 93 6.21 -1.05 9.97
C VAL A 93 7.67 -1.47 9.96
N LEU A 94 8.04 -2.35 9.02
CA LEU A 94 9.42 -2.80 8.84
C LEU A 94 9.87 -2.49 7.41
N SER A 95 11.01 -1.83 7.25
CA SER A 95 11.58 -1.52 5.94
C SER A 95 12.96 -2.16 5.76
N ASP A 96 13.24 -2.70 4.57
CA ASP A 96 14.45 -3.47 4.22
C ASP A 96 14.50 -4.89 4.80
N VAL A 97 13.41 -5.66 4.72
CA VAL A 97 13.35 -7.01 5.30
C VAL A 97 13.96 -8.08 4.37
N ASP A 98 15.08 -8.71 4.75
CA ASP A 98 15.71 -9.81 3.99
C ASP A 98 14.99 -11.15 4.13
N ASN A 99 14.57 -11.47 5.35
CA ASN A 99 14.02 -12.77 5.70
C ASN A 99 12.63 -12.57 6.34
N PRO A 100 11.65 -12.01 5.62
CA PRO A 100 10.34 -11.71 6.17
C PRO A 100 9.62 -12.96 6.70
N LEU A 101 9.91 -14.14 6.15
CA LEU A 101 9.33 -15.40 6.61
C LEU A 101 9.84 -15.83 7.98
N LYS A 102 11.08 -15.50 8.36
CA LYS A 102 11.57 -15.73 9.73
C LYS A 102 10.82 -14.90 10.77
N LEU A 103 10.12 -13.85 10.34
CA LEU A 103 9.24 -13.10 11.22
C LEU A 103 8.00 -13.95 11.57
N PHE A 104 7.47 -14.69 10.58
CA PHE A 104 6.29 -15.54 10.75
C PHE A 104 6.62 -16.98 11.24
N GLU A 105 7.82 -17.48 10.96
CA GLU A 105 8.31 -18.80 11.32
C GLU A 105 8.93 -18.77 12.73
N ARG A 106 8.28 -19.43 13.70
CA ARG A 106 8.69 -19.54 15.11
C ARG A 106 8.63 -18.23 15.89
N ASN A 107 7.58 -18.07 16.68
CA ASN A 107 7.69 -18.00 18.13
C ASN A 107 6.29 -17.91 18.72
N SER A 108 6.10 -18.47 19.91
CA SER A 108 5.10 -18.06 20.89
C SER A 108 5.09 -16.53 21.20
N ASP A 109 6.02 -15.79 20.59
CA ASP A 109 6.29 -14.35 20.74
C ASP A 109 5.99 -13.55 19.46
N TRP A 110 5.47 -14.14 18.37
CA TRP A 110 4.87 -13.32 17.30
C TRP A 110 3.65 -12.63 17.90
N PRO A 111 3.54 -11.28 17.89
CA PRO A 111 2.61 -10.56 18.74
C PRO A 111 1.21 -11.16 18.61
N PRO A 112 0.74 -11.91 19.63
CA PRO A 112 -0.50 -12.61 19.45
C PRO A 112 -1.65 -11.64 19.72
N TYR A 113 -2.64 -11.72 18.83
CA TYR A 113 -4.05 -11.29 18.96
C TYR A 113 -4.49 -9.85 18.61
N ARG A 114 -3.63 -8.83 18.43
CA ARG A 114 -4.11 -7.43 18.25
C ARG A 114 -3.40 -6.56 17.20
N LEU A 115 -2.56 -7.13 16.34
CA LEU A 115 -1.93 -6.33 15.28
C LEU A 115 -3.00 -5.89 14.27
N GLU A 116 -3.34 -4.60 14.25
CA GLU A 116 -4.34 -4.01 13.35
C GLU A 116 -3.72 -3.51 12.05
N TYR A 117 -2.43 -3.14 12.07
CA TYR A 117 -1.68 -2.63 10.92
C TYR A 117 -0.30 -3.28 10.80
N LEU A 118 0.00 -3.79 9.61
CA LEU A 118 1.30 -4.35 9.24
C LEU A 118 1.74 -3.78 7.89
N SER A 119 2.94 -3.21 7.84
CA SER A 119 3.60 -2.78 6.60
C SER A 119 4.99 -3.39 6.51
N LEU A 120 5.28 -4.07 5.41
CA LEU A 120 6.57 -4.69 5.15
C LEU A 120 7.14 -4.18 3.83
N SER A 121 8.36 -3.61 3.86
CA SER A 121 9.16 -3.40 2.65
C SER A 121 10.18 -4.53 2.53
N ILE A 122 9.88 -5.51 1.66
CA ILE A 122 10.73 -6.69 1.47
C ILE A 122 11.88 -6.32 0.52
N ARG A 123 13.07 -6.77 0.87
CA ARG A 123 14.25 -6.67 0.01
C ARG A 123 14.49 -8.00 -0.70
N ASN A 124 14.78 -7.95 -1.99
CA ASN A 124 15.40 -9.05 -2.71
C ASN A 124 16.93 -8.88 -2.69
N PRO A 125 17.67 -9.61 -1.83
CA PRO A 125 19.14 -9.55 -1.80
C PRO A 125 19.78 -10.46 -2.84
N ASP A 126 19.02 -11.34 -3.51
CA ASP A 126 19.59 -12.31 -4.44
C ASP A 126 19.92 -11.65 -5.79
N VAL A 127 21.16 -11.83 -6.21
CA VAL A 127 21.69 -11.35 -7.50
C VAL A 127 21.57 -12.44 -8.57
N ARG A 128 21.28 -13.69 -8.18
CA ARG A 128 21.18 -14.85 -9.09
C ARG A 128 19.74 -15.07 -9.56
N ASN A 129 19.58 -15.76 -10.69
CA ASN A 129 18.36 -15.86 -11.50
C ASN A 129 17.16 -16.65 -10.91
N LYS A 130 16.96 -16.70 -9.60
CA LYS A 130 15.76 -17.37 -9.05
C LYS A 130 14.66 -16.35 -8.78
N SER A 131 13.50 -16.56 -9.38
CA SER A 131 12.25 -15.98 -8.90
C SER A 131 12.06 -16.36 -7.43
N SER A 132 11.67 -15.39 -6.62
CA SER A 132 11.50 -15.58 -5.18
C SER A 132 10.01 -15.58 -4.83
N ASP A 133 9.48 -16.73 -4.41
CA ASP A 133 8.10 -16.85 -3.89
C ASP A 133 7.89 -16.20 -2.52
N ILE A 134 8.88 -15.42 -2.06
CA ILE A 134 8.85 -14.83 -0.73
C ILE A 134 7.69 -13.84 -0.57
N GLY A 135 7.36 -13.07 -1.59
CA GLY A 135 6.25 -12.13 -1.55
C GLY A 135 4.90 -12.84 -1.43
N ILE A 136 4.71 -13.93 -2.19
CA ILE A 136 3.54 -14.81 -2.13
C ILE A 136 3.37 -15.39 -0.72
N ARG A 137 4.42 -16.01 -0.19
CA ARG A 137 4.37 -16.62 1.15
C ARG A 137 4.10 -15.57 2.24
N VAL A 138 4.64 -14.35 2.11
CA VAL A 138 4.36 -13.26 3.05
C VAL A 138 2.89 -12.84 3.00
N LEU A 139 2.28 -12.72 1.81
CA LEU A 139 0.85 -12.47 1.67
C LEU A 139 0.03 -13.58 2.35
N GLU A 140 0.41 -14.83 2.11
CA GLU A 140 -0.28 -15.98 2.70
C GLU A 140 -0.28 -15.97 4.23
N HIS A 141 0.86 -15.62 4.82
CA HIS A 141 0.97 -15.46 6.27
C HIS A 141 0.18 -14.25 6.78
N ALA A 142 0.26 -13.11 6.09
CA ALA A 142 -0.43 -11.89 6.49
C ALA A 142 -1.96 -12.06 6.49
N PHE A 143 -2.54 -12.73 5.49
CA PHE A 143 -3.99 -12.92 5.39
C PHE A 143 -4.55 -13.83 6.49
N LYS A 144 -3.72 -14.72 7.05
CA LYS A 144 -4.06 -15.59 8.18
C LYS A 144 -4.04 -14.88 9.53
N LEU A 145 -3.51 -13.65 9.63
CA LEU A 145 -3.44 -12.90 10.88
C LEU A 145 -4.83 -12.39 11.29
N ARG A 146 -5.33 -12.90 12.42
CA ARG A 146 -6.58 -12.42 13.04
C ARG A 146 -6.41 -11.00 13.59
N GLY A 147 -7.41 -10.16 13.39
CA GLY A 147 -7.44 -8.77 13.83
C GLY A 147 -6.70 -7.78 12.93
N LEU A 148 -6.00 -8.27 11.89
CA LEU A 148 -5.31 -7.41 10.93
C LEU A 148 -6.30 -6.71 10.01
N LYS A 149 -6.41 -5.39 10.15
CA LYS A 149 -7.33 -4.54 9.38
C LYS A 149 -6.66 -3.95 8.15
N ARG A 150 -5.36 -3.65 8.24
CA ARG A 150 -4.59 -3.03 7.16
C ARG A 150 -3.27 -3.77 6.96
N PHE A 151 -3.02 -4.15 5.71
CA PHE A 151 -1.76 -4.75 5.30
C PHE A 151 -1.14 -3.97 4.15
N GLU A 152 0.18 -3.82 4.19
CA GLU A 152 0.93 -3.22 3.11
C GLU A 152 2.17 -4.03 2.80
N LEU A 153 2.36 -4.28 1.52
CA LEU A 153 3.48 -5.01 0.98
C LEU A 153 4.17 -4.15 -0.05
N HIS A 154 5.39 -3.73 0.28
CA HIS A 154 6.19 -2.83 -0.50
C HIS A 154 7.47 -3.51 -0.96
N GLU A 155 7.98 -3.08 -2.11
CA GLU A 155 9.36 -3.35 -2.49
C GLU A 155 10.29 -2.38 -1.74
N SER A 156 11.37 -2.91 -1.18
CA SER A 156 12.43 -2.07 -0.60
C SER A 156 13.24 -1.36 -1.69
N LYS A 157 13.54 -0.07 -1.46
CA LYS A 157 14.46 0.71 -2.31
C LYS A 157 15.89 0.17 -2.35
N SER A 158 16.27 -0.65 -1.37
CA SER A 158 17.60 -1.28 -1.30
C SER A 158 17.64 -2.64 -2.00
N SER A 159 16.55 -3.07 -2.65
CA SER A 159 16.50 -4.31 -3.42
C SER A 159 17.48 -4.25 -4.59
N LEU A 160 18.22 -5.35 -4.80
CA LEU A 160 19.14 -5.48 -5.93
C LEU A 160 18.42 -5.93 -7.20
N ARG A 161 17.24 -6.53 -7.05
CA ARG A 161 16.34 -6.98 -8.11
C ARG A 161 14.90 -6.76 -7.66
N MET A 162 14.00 -6.73 -8.65
CA MET A 162 12.57 -6.64 -8.43
C MET A 162 12.09 -7.77 -7.49
N VAL A 163 11.19 -7.44 -6.57
CA VAL A 163 10.38 -8.45 -5.88
C VAL A 163 9.12 -8.67 -6.73
N GLU A 164 8.73 -9.92 -6.93
CA GLU A 164 7.67 -10.25 -7.88
C GLU A 164 6.68 -11.25 -7.23
N LEU A 165 5.39 -11.11 -7.57
CA LEU A 165 4.31 -11.99 -7.15
C LEU A 165 3.76 -12.69 -8.39
N PHE A 166 4.32 -13.84 -8.76
CA PHE A 166 3.96 -14.55 -10.01
C PHE A 166 2.91 -15.65 -9.82
N ASN A 167 2.85 -16.24 -8.64
CA ASN A 167 2.06 -17.44 -8.38
C ASN A 167 0.72 -17.09 -7.73
N GLU A 168 -0.27 -17.96 -7.91
CA GLU A 168 -1.52 -17.87 -7.17
C GLU A 168 -1.28 -18.09 -5.67
N LEU A 169 -2.10 -17.45 -4.83
CA LEU A 169 -2.09 -17.72 -3.39
C LEU A 169 -2.70 -19.09 -3.13
N THR A 170 -2.02 -19.89 -2.31
CA THR A 170 -2.44 -21.25 -1.99
C THR A 170 -3.11 -21.28 -0.62
N PHE A 171 -4.45 -21.23 -0.62
CA PHE A 171 -5.27 -21.47 0.57
C PHE A 171 -6.31 -22.56 0.32
N PRO A 172 -6.86 -23.18 1.38
CA PRO A 172 -8.08 -23.97 1.27
C PRO A 172 -9.20 -23.14 0.63
N SER A 173 -10.05 -23.76 -0.20
CA SER A 173 -11.16 -23.07 -0.89
C SER A 173 -12.18 -22.42 0.05
N THR A 174 -12.21 -22.85 1.32
CA THR A 174 -13.07 -22.30 2.38
C THR A 174 -12.43 -21.11 3.11
N PHE A 175 -11.16 -20.82 2.86
CA PHE A 175 -10.46 -19.73 3.53
C PHE A 175 -10.93 -18.37 2.98
N GLN A 176 -11.21 -17.45 3.89
CA GLN A 176 -11.42 -16.04 3.60
C GLN A 176 -10.85 -15.22 4.75
N SER A 177 -10.13 -14.14 4.45
CA SER A 177 -9.72 -13.19 5.48
C SER A 177 -10.92 -12.33 5.86
N SER A 178 -11.30 -12.35 7.14
CA SER A 178 -12.53 -11.67 7.61
C SER A 178 -12.32 -10.24 8.06
N ASP A 179 -11.08 -9.86 8.39
CA ASP A 179 -10.77 -8.63 9.13
C ASP A 179 -10.05 -7.60 8.25
N LEU A 180 -9.41 -8.03 7.16
CA LEU A 180 -8.67 -7.15 6.26
C LEU A 180 -9.61 -6.24 5.47
N GLU A 181 -9.54 -4.94 5.77
CA GLU A 181 -10.32 -3.88 5.14
C GLU A 181 -9.50 -3.08 4.13
N ARG A 182 -8.17 -3.02 4.31
CA ARG A 182 -7.27 -2.27 3.43
C ARG A 182 -6.02 -3.05 3.07
N VAL A 183 -5.70 -3.10 1.78
CA VAL A 183 -4.47 -3.68 1.27
C VAL A 183 -3.78 -2.70 0.31
N ILE A 184 -2.46 -2.53 0.48
CA ILE A 184 -1.61 -1.79 -0.44
C ILE A 184 -0.51 -2.72 -0.93
N ILE A 185 -0.32 -2.81 -2.25
CA ILE A 185 0.72 -3.60 -2.86
C ILE A 185 1.48 -2.70 -3.84
N THR A 186 2.79 -2.57 -3.66
CA THR A 186 3.67 -1.86 -4.60
C THR A 186 4.71 -2.79 -5.22
N ILE A 187 4.56 -4.09 -5.00
CA ILE A 187 5.40 -5.15 -5.57
C ILE A 187 4.81 -5.57 -6.91
N TYR A 188 5.66 -5.86 -7.88
CA TYR A 188 5.24 -6.40 -9.18
C TYR A 188 4.38 -7.63 -8.98
N CYS A 189 3.22 -7.69 -9.64
CA CYS A 189 2.23 -8.72 -9.40
C CYS A 189 1.63 -9.21 -10.71
N HIS A 190 1.56 -10.51 -10.91
CA HIS A 190 0.84 -11.08 -12.04
C HIS A 190 -0.66 -10.92 -11.87
N TRP A 191 -1.38 -10.84 -13.01
CA TRP A 191 -2.83 -10.73 -13.03
C TRP A 191 -3.53 -11.87 -12.25
N LEU A 192 -3.04 -13.10 -12.41
CA LEU A 192 -3.52 -14.28 -11.66
C LEU A 192 -3.41 -14.09 -10.16
N THR A 193 -2.25 -13.62 -9.70
CA THR A 193 -2.02 -13.37 -8.28
C THR A 193 -2.94 -12.28 -7.75
N LEU A 194 -3.14 -11.20 -8.52
CA LEU A 194 -4.08 -10.15 -8.16
C LEU A 194 -5.52 -10.69 -8.03
N GLN A 195 -5.97 -11.53 -8.96
CA GLN A 195 -7.28 -12.19 -8.87
C GLN A 195 -7.39 -13.07 -7.63
N SER A 196 -6.34 -13.85 -7.35
CA SER A 196 -6.24 -14.69 -6.17
C SER A 196 -6.28 -13.87 -4.87
N ILE A 197 -5.59 -12.73 -4.80
CA ILE A 197 -5.67 -11.81 -3.66
C ILE A 197 -7.12 -11.39 -3.39
N LEU A 198 -7.84 -10.98 -4.44
CA LEU A 198 -9.18 -10.45 -4.28
C LEU A 198 -10.21 -11.52 -3.93
N SER A 199 -10.04 -12.76 -4.41
CA SER A 199 -10.95 -13.87 -4.08
C SER A 199 -10.91 -14.25 -2.60
N TYR A 200 -9.75 -14.10 -1.94
CA TYR A 200 -9.59 -14.38 -0.51
C TYR A 200 -9.92 -13.18 0.40
N LEU A 201 -10.18 -12.00 -0.15
CA LEU A 201 -10.44 -10.75 0.59
C LEU A 201 -11.84 -10.18 0.30
N PRO A 202 -12.92 -10.93 0.60
CA PRO A 202 -14.26 -10.52 0.21
C PRO A 202 -14.74 -9.24 0.91
N ARG A 203 -14.14 -8.81 2.03
CA ARG A 203 -14.55 -7.61 2.79
C ARG A 203 -13.68 -6.39 2.52
N LEU A 204 -12.81 -6.45 1.51
CA LEU A 204 -11.90 -5.37 1.20
C LEU A 204 -12.67 -4.07 0.86
N ILE A 205 -12.37 -3.00 1.60
CA ILE A 205 -12.99 -1.68 1.42
C ILE A 205 -12.08 -0.78 0.60
N GLN A 206 -10.76 -0.89 0.80
CA GLN A 206 -9.75 -0.12 0.10
C GLN A 206 -8.67 -1.02 -0.46
N PHE A 207 -8.41 -0.85 -1.76
CA PHE A 207 -7.32 -1.52 -2.42
C PHE A 207 -6.46 -0.52 -3.17
N GLU A 208 -5.15 -0.64 -2.99
CA GLU A 208 -4.17 0.15 -3.72
C GLU A 208 -3.13 -0.79 -4.33
N PHE A 209 -2.96 -0.68 -5.64
CA PHE A 209 -1.97 -1.45 -6.38
C PHE A 209 -1.15 -0.47 -7.21
N HIS A 210 0.14 -0.37 -6.88
CA HIS A 210 1.07 0.57 -7.50
C HIS A 210 2.20 -0.19 -8.18
N SER A 211 1.88 -1.07 -9.12
CA SER A 211 2.90 -1.82 -9.85
C SER A 211 2.44 -2.24 -11.24
N SER A 212 3.37 -2.69 -12.06
CA SER A 212 3.05 -3.25 -13.38
C SER A 212 2.50 -4.68 -13.23
N PHE A 213 1.68 -5.14 -14.17
CA PHE A 213 1.34 -6.55 -14.30
C PHE A 213 1.37 -6.98 -15.76
N SER A 214 1.65 -8.25 -16.01
CA SER A 214 1.45 -8.85 -17.33
C SER A 214 0.08 -9.52 -17.38
N TYR A 215 -0.71 -9.18 -18.39
CA TYR A 215 -1.95 -9.88 -18.71
C TYR A 215 -1.66 -11.03 -19.65
N ILE A 216 -2.17 -12.22 -19.33
CA ILE A 216 -2.08 -13.40 -20.18
C ILE A 216 -3.41 -13.54 -20.92
N GLN A 217 -3.37 -13.50 -22.25
CA GLN A 217 -4.52 -13.80 -23.11
C GLN A 217 -5.03 -15.19 -22.74
N ASN A 218 -6.32 -15.31 -22.37
CA ASN A 218 -7.05 -16.49 -21.87
C ASN A 218 -7.40 -16.48 -20.37
N LEU A 219 -6.96 -15.49 -19.60
CA LEU A 219 -7.46 -15.31 -18.23
C LEU A 219 -8.74 -14.50 -18.21
N SER A 220 -9.57 -14.74 -17.18
CA SER A 220 -10.71 -13.87 -16.95
C SER A 220 -10.20 -12.44 -16.73
N PRO A 221 -10.75 -11.43 -17.41
CA PRO A 221 -10.43 -10.03 -17.16
C PRO A 221 -11.21 -9.48 -15.95
N GLU A 222 -12.09 -10.27 -15.34
CA GLU A 222 -12.96 -9.82 -14.27
C GLU A 222 -12.20 -9.77 -12.93
N LEU A 223 -12.27 -8.60 -12.28
CA LEU A 223 -11.87 -8.42 -10.89
C LEU A 223 -13.13 -8.13 -10.10
N HIS A 224 -13.49 -9.00 -9.15
CA HIS A 224 -14.70 -8.83 -8.36
C HIS A 224 -14.43 -8.01 -7.09
N PHE A 225 -15.17 -6.91 -6.94
CA PHE A 225 -14.97 -5.94 -5.85
C PHE A 225 -16.29 -5.59 -5.14
N PRO A 226 -17.00 -6.57 -4.57
CA PRO A 226 -18.37 -6.37 -4.10
C PRO A 226 -18.50 -5.27 -3.04
N PHE A 227 -17.48 -5.02 -2.22
CA PHE A 227 -17.54 -4.03 -1.13
C PHE A 227 -16.53 -2.88 -1.25
N ILE A 228 -15.71 -2.85 -2.31
CA ILE A 228 -14.69 -1.80 -2.45
C ILE A 228 -15.37 -0.44 -2.58
N ARG A 229 -14.84 0.51 -1.82
CA ARG A 229 -15.22 1.92 -1.85
C ARG A 229 -14.10 2.80 -2.40
N LYS A 230 -12.84 2.39 -2.24
CA LYS A 230 -11.66 3.12 -2.71
C LYS A 230 -10.72 2.20 -3.46
N LEU A 231 -10.43 2.54 -4.70
CA LEU A 231 -9.53 1.79 -5.58
C LEU A 231 -8.48 2.74 -6.15
N ASP A 232 -7.21 2.41 -6.00
CA ASP A 232 -6.08 3.09 -6.65
C ASP A 232 -5.30 2.05 -7.43
N LEU A 233 -5.21 2.20 -8.75
CA LEU A 233 -4.55 1.25 -9.63
C LEU A 233 -3.53 1.99 -10.50
N GLN A 234 -2.29 1.56 -10.40
CA GLN A 234 -1.28 1.76 -11.43
C GLN A 234 -1.27 0.51 -12.32
N ILE A 235 -1.48 0.65 -13.63
CA ILE A 235 -1.58 -0.46 -14.57
C ILE A 235 -0.77 -0.15 -15.82
N ASP A 236 0.27 -0.94 -16.07
CA ASP A 236 0.92 -0.90 -17.37
C ASP A 236 0.23 -1.82 -18.36
N CYS A 237 0.14 -1.37 -19.62
CA CYS A 237 -0.48 -2.14 -20.71
C CYS A 237 -1.98 -2.44 -20.48
N LEU A 238 -2.74 -1.45 -19.98
CA LEU A 238 -4.17 -1.57 -19.70
C LEU A 238 -4.96 -1.98 -20.95
N GLN A 239 -5.83 -2.97 -20.76
CA GLN A 239 -6.82 -3.40 -21.74
C GLN A 239 -8.21 -2.87 -21.37
N THR A 240 -8.99 -2.41 -22.35
CA THR A 240 -10.34 -1.86 -22.12
C THR A 240 -11.26 -2.84 -21.39
N ILE A 241 -11.11 -4.15 -21.64
CA ILE A 241 -11.92 -5.18 -20.98
C ILE A 241 -11.68 -5.26 -19.47
N ILE A 242 -10.44 -5.01 -19.02
CA ILE A 242 -10.09 -4.96 -17.60
C ILE A 242 -10.80 -3.77 -16.93
N LEU A 243 -10.77 -2.60 -17.57
CA LEU A 243 -11.42 -1.40 -17.04
C LEU A 243 -12.94 -1.60 -16.93
N ASN A 244 -13.57 -2.13 -17.98
CA ASN A 244 -14.98 -2.47 -17.96
C ASN A 244 -15.32 -3.47 -16.83
N GLY A 245 -14.47 -4.49 -16.64
CA GLY A 245 -14.59 -5.44 -15.52
C GLY A 245 -14.56 -4.75 -14.16
N ILE A 246 -13.61 -3.84 -13.93
CA ILE A 246 -13.50 -3.05 -12.69
C ILE A 246 -14.81 -2.30 -12.42
N PHE A 247 -15.33 -1.56 -13.41
CA PHE A 247 -16.56 -0.78 -13.25
C PHE A 247 -17.78 -1.69 -13.01
N ARG A 248 -17.92 -2.80 -13.75
CA ARG A 248 -19.05 -3.72 -13.61
C ARG A 248 -19.11 -4.42 -12.26
N HIS A 249 -17.96 -4.68 -11.65
CA HIS A 249 -17.89 -5.47 -10.43
C HIS A 249 -17.52 -4.67 -9.17
N ALA A 250 -17.54 -3.33 -9.25
CA ALA A 250 -17.32 -2.43 -8.12
C ALA A 250 -18.51 -1.47 -7.88
N PRO A 251 -19.77 -1.94 -7.71
CA PRO A 251 -20.94 -1.06 -7.61
C PRO A 251 -20.91 -0.11 -6.40
N ASN A 252 -20.09 -0.43 -5.40
CA ASN A 252 -19.91 0.35 -4.18
C ASN A 252 -18.77 1.38 -4.24
N LEU A 253 -18.07 1.47 -5.39
CA LEU A 253 -16.93 2.33 -5.58
C LEU A 253 -17.34 3.80 -5.41
N ARG A 254 -16.59 4.53 -4.58
CA ARG A 254 -16.79 5.96 -4.31
C ARG A 254 -15.62 6.80 -4.80
N TYR A 255 -14.42 6.23 -4.75
CA TYR A 255 -13.19 6.83 -5.22
C TYR A 255 -12.47 5.83 -6.12
N PHE A 256 -12.12 6.27 -7.32
CA PHE A 256 -11.27 5.52 -8.22
C PHE A 256 -10.12 6.41 -8.69
N LYS A 257 -8.89 5.92 -8.56
CA LYS A 257 -7.71 6.49 -9.20
C LYS A 257 -7.11 5.44 -10.13
N LEU A 258 -6.86 5.85 -11.37
CA LEU A 258 -6.24 5.04 -12.40
C LEU A 258 -5.04 5.80 -12.97
N ASP A 259 -3.86 5.25 -12.79
CA ASP A 259 -2.62 5.63 -13.48
C ASP A 259 -2.28 4.48 -14.43
N CYS A 260 -2.26 4.69 -15.74
CA CYS A 260 -2.01 3.58 -16.65
C CYS A 260 -1.33 3.96 -17.95
N SER A 261 -0.64 2.98 -18.53
CA SER A 261 -0.24 3.00 -19.94
C SER A 261 -1.12 2.04 -20.72
N VAL A 262 -1.56 2.42 -21.92
CA VAL A 262 -2.42 1.59 -22.76
C VAL A 262 -1.57 0.70 -23.69
N CYS A 263 -1.99 -0.55 -23.90
CA CYS A 263 -1.28 -1.49 -24.77
C CYS A 263 -1.21 -1.00 -26.23
N PRO A 264 -0.03 -0.78 -26.83
CA PRO A 264 0.09 -0.18 -28.17
C PRO A 264 -0.51 -1.05 -29.30
N PHE A 265 -0.65 -2.35 -29.07
CA PHE A 265 -1.12 -3.29 -30.11
C PHE A 265 -2.65 -3.44 -30.17
N GLN A 266 -3.43 -2.65 -29.41
CA GLN A 266 -4.89 -2.81 -29.33
C GLN A 266 -5.66 -1.67 -30.00
N ARG A 267 -6.46 -1.96 -31.03
CA ARG A 267 -7.31 -0.96 -31.73
C ARG A 267 -8.44 -0.34 -30.88
N TYR A 268 -8.63 -0.78 -29.63
CA TYR A 268 -9.77 -0.42 -28.75
C TYR A 268 -9.59 0.89 -27.97
N HIS A 269 -8.63 1.74 -28.34
CA HIS A 269 -8.30 2.98 -27.63
C HIS A 269 -9.37 4.07 -27.78
N ILE A 270 -10.09 4.09 -28.90
CA ILE A 270 -11.04 5.16 -29.21
C ILE A 270 -12.19 5.19 -28.19
N ASP A 271 -12.68 4.04 -27.72
CA ASP A 271 -13.80 3.99 -26.78
C ASP A 271 -13.43 4.60 -25.41
N LEU A 272 -12.18 4.43 -24.97
CA LEU A 272 -11.64 5.05 -23.75
C LEU A 272 -11.48 6.57 -23.88
N LEU A 273 -11.41 7.05 -25.12
CA LEU A 273 -11.27 8.47 -25.45
C LEU A 273 -12.62 9.15 -25.71
N GLN A 274 -13.74 8.53 -25.35
CA GLN A 274 -15.08 9.12 -25.49
C GLN A 274 -15.71 9.37 -24.12
N SER A 275 -16.22 10.58 -23.89
CA SER A 275 -16.83 10.94 -22.60
C SER A 275 -18.08 10.11 -22.32
N LYS A 276 -18.82 9.73 -23.37
CA LYS A 276 -20.03 8.90 -23.26
C LYS A 276 -19.74 7.53 -22.65
N THR A 277 -18.61 6.89 -23.01
CA THR A 277 -18.21 5.59 -22.45
C THR A 277 -17.99 5.68 -20.95
N TRP A 278 -17.25 6.70 -20.51
CA TRP A 278 -17.02 6.96 -19.08
C TRP A 278 -18.32 7.24 -18.35
N LEU A 279 -19.19 8.10 -18.88
CA LEU A 279 -20.49 8.39 -18.27
C LEU A 279 -21.35 7.14 -18.16
N GLN A 280 -21.37 6.29 -19.20
CA GLN A 280 -22.08 5.02 -19.15
C GLN A 280 -21.58 4.14 -18.01
N TRP A 281 -20.26 3.93 -17.88
CA TRP A 281 -19.70 3.13 -16.78
C TRP A 281 -19.94 3.73 -15.40
N ILE A 282 -19.84 5.05 -15.27
CA ILE A 282 -20.07 5.77 -14.01
C ILE A 282 -21.53 5.64 -13.60
N ASP A 283 -22.47 5.92 -14.49
CA ASP A 283 -23.89 5.99 -14.14
C ASP A 283 -24.55 4.62 -14.05
N THR A 284 -24.16 3.66 -14.90
CA THR A 284 -24.78 2.33 -14.90
C THR A 284 -24.07 1.33 -14.00
N CYS A 285 -22.74 1.32 -13.96
CA CYS A 285 -21.99 0.27 -13.25
C CYS A 285 -21.53 0.71 -11.86
N THR A 286 -21.20 1.99 -11.67
CA THR A 286 -20.66 2.52 -10.40
C THR A 286 -21.42 3.76 -9.91
N PRO A 287 -22.75 3.67 -9.68
CA PRO A 287 -23.59 4.84 -9.42
C PRO A 287 -23.19 5.64 -8.17
N ARG A 288 -22.41 5.03 -7.26
CA ARG A 288 -21.89 5.63 -6.03
C ARG A 288 -20.56 6.37 -6.20
N LEU A 289 -19.97 6.34 -7.40
CA LEU A 289 -18.68 6.97 -7.69
C LEU A 289 -18.80 8.49 -7.54
N ARG A 290 -17.97 9.07 -6.69
CA ARG A 290 -17.92 10.51 -6.44
C ARG A 290 -16.69 11.16 -7.04
N ILE A 291 -15.57 10.44 -7.04
CA ILE A 291 -14.29 10.95 -7.51
C ILE A 291 -13.67 9.92 -8.44
N LEU A 292 -13.33 10.36 -9.64
CA LEU A 292 -12.55 9.61 -10.62
C LEU A 292 -11.34 10.44 -11.01
N ASN A 293 -10.16 9.95 -10.66
CA ASN A 293 -8.88 10.51 -11.06
C ASN A 293 -8.27 9.61 -12.14
N VAL A 294 -7.92 10.19 -13.28
CA VAL A 294 -7.32 9.46 -14.39
C VAL A 294 -5.99 10.09 -14.79
N ASP A 295 -5.01 9.24 -15.04
CA ASP A 295 -3.75 9.54 -15.71
C ASP A 295 -3.50 8.38 -16.69
N ILE A 296 -3.75 8.61 -17.98
CA ILE A 296 -3.69 7.56 -19.01
C ILE A 296 -2.70 7.98 -20.10
N LYS A 297 -1.65 7.19 -20.27
CA LYS A 297 -0.68 7.31 -21.37
C LYS A 297 -1.07 6.38 -22.52
N PHE A 298 -1.14 6.90 -23.74
CA PHE A 298 -1.47 6.11 -24.93
C PHE A 298 -0.67 6.55 -26.16
N ARG A 299 -0.40 5.59 -27.05
CA ARG A 299 0.23 5.83 -28.35
C ARG A 299 -0.84 5.68 -29.43
N PRO A 300 -1.15 6.74 -30.17
CA PRO A 300 -1.96 6.62 -31.35
C PRO A 300 -1.03 6.31 -32.51
N ASP A 301 -0.88 5.03 -32.83
CA ASP A 301 -0.26 4.65 -34.10
C ASP A 301 -1.18 5.07 -35.28
N ASP A 302 -2.47 5.41 -35.01
CA ASP A 302 -3.51 5.71 -36.01
C ASP A 302 -4.34 7.01 -35.79
N ILE A 303 -4.01 7.89 -34.84
CA ILE A 303 -4.82 9.09 -34.51
C ILE A 303 -4.04 10.38 -34.81
N ASN A 304 -4.55 11.19 -35.74
CA ASN A 304 -3.99 12.51 -36.06
C ASN A 304 -4.34 13.58 -35.01
N GLU A 305 -3.59 14.69 -35.02
CA GLU A 305 -3.74 15.79 -34.02
C GLU A 305 -5.16 16.37 -34.00
N THR A 306 -5.81 16.52 -35.15
CA THR A 306 -7.18 17.04 -35.26
C THR A 306 -8.21 16.13 -34.56
N THR A 307 -8.03 14.81 -34.63
CA THR A 307 -8.88 13.87 -33.91
C THR A 307 -8.66 13.96 -32.41
N VAL A 308 -7.41 14.12 -31.96
CA VAL A 308 -7.09 14.31 -30.53
C VAL A 308 -7.70 15.60 -29.99
N GLU A 309 -7.69 16.69 -30.75
CA GLU A 309 -8.35 17.95 -30.35
C GLU A 309 -9.87 17.78 -30.20
N SER A 310 -10.51 17.05 -31.12
CA SER A 310 -11.95 16.76 -31.06
C SER A 310 -12.29 15.93 -29.81
N ILE A 311 -11.52 14.88 -29.56
CA ILE A 311 -11.60 14.04 -28.36
C ILE A 311 -11.41 14.90 -27.09
N GLY A 312 -10.40 15.77 -27.07
CA GLY A 312 -10.12 16.65 -25.93
C GLY A 312 -11.30 17.59 -25.62
N LYS A 313 -11.99 18.11 -26.65
CA LYS A 313 -13.21 18.93 -26.45
C LYS A 313 -14.36 18.14 -25.82
N ASP A 314 -14.55 16.87 -26.21
CA ASP A 314 -15.58 16.01 -25.61
C ASP A 314 -15.25 15.69 -24.14
N LEU A 315 -14.01 15.31 -23.86
CA LEU A 315 -13.55 14.90 -22.54
C LEU A 315 -13.46 16.05 -21.52
N LYS A 316 -13.36 17.31 -21.98
CA LYS A 316 -13.49 18.49 -21.10
C LYS A 316 -14.78 18.51 -20.28
N ARG A 317 -15.86 17.87 -20.76
CA ARG A 317 -17.12 17.70 -20.01
C ARG A 317 -16.93 16.92 -18.70
N LEU A 318 -15.92 16.06 -18.65
CA LEU A 318 -15.52 15.29 -17.47
C LEU A 318 -14.35 15.93 -16.72
N ASN A 319 -13.93 17.13 -17.11
CA ASN A 319 -12.74 17.81 -16.60
C ASN A 319 -11.45 17.00 -16.83
N PHE A 320 -11.36 16.39 -18.02
CA PHE A 320 -10.18 15.69 -18.51
C PHE A 320 -9.51 16.50 -19.62
N GLU A 321 -8.18 16.47 -19.63
CA GLU A 321 -7.32 17.17 -20.58
C GLU A 321 -6.39 16.18 -21.25
N ILE A 322 -6.12 16.40 -22.55
CA ILE A 322 -5.16 15.62 -23.30
C ILE A 322 -4.02 16.52 -23.74
N SER A 323 -2.79 16.10 -23.46
CA SER A 323 -1.57 16.77 -23.87
C SER A 323 -0.64 15.81 -24.61
N ALA A 324 0.08 16.31 -25.61
CA ALA A 324 1.21 15.60 -26.19
C ALA A 324 2.37 15.61 -25.21
N CYS A 325 3.06 14.48 -25.09
CA CYS A 325 4.23 14.34 -24.25
C CYS A 325 5.36 13.65 -25.02
N LEU A 326 6.60 13.95 -24.63
CA LEU A 326 7.81 13.34 -25.14
C LEU A 326 8.53 12.70 -23.96
N ASP A 327 8.76 11.40 -24.03
CA ASP A 327 9.56 10.66 -23.05
C ASP A 327 10.50 9.74 -23.80
N SER A 328 11.80 9.87 -23.53
CA SER A 328 12.84 9.00 -24.09
C SER A 328 12.85 8.91 -25.63
N GLY A 329 12.42 9.98 -26.32
CA GLY A 329 12.36 10.06 -27.79
C GLY A 329 11.05 9.57 -28.40
N ASP A 330 10.18 8.92 -27.61
CA ASP A 330 8.88 8.46 -28.08
C ASP A 330 7.80 9.50 -27.81
N ARG A 331 7.02 9.83 -28.86
CA ARG A 331 5.83 10.68 -28.74
C ARG A 331 4.66 9.85 -28.23
N TYR A 332 4.00 10.32 -27.18
CA TYR A 332 2.76 9.74 -26.68
C TYR A 332 1.80 10.86 -26.29
N TRP A 333 0.55 10.48 -26.06
CA TRP A 333 -0.46 11.37 -25.52
C TRP A 333 -0.82 10.96 -24.12
N LYS A 334 -1.14 11.95 -23.31
CA LYS A 334 -1.47 11.78 -21.91
C LYS A 334 -2.82 12.41 -21.63
N MET A 335 -3.78 11.62 -21.19
CA MET A 335 -5.07 12.08 -20.69
C MET A 335 -5.00 12.16 -19.17
N ILE A 336 -5.13 13.36 -18.61
CA ILE A 336 -5.16 13.59 -17.17
C ILE A 336 -6.46 14.26 -16.80
N GLY A 337 -7.08 13.87 -15.69
CA GLY A 337 -8.26 14.58 -15.26
C GLY A 337 -8.83 14.12 -13.94
N LYS A 338 -9.74 14.95 -13.42
CA LYS A 338 -10.47 14.68 -12.19
C LYS A 338 -11.94 15.00 -12.40
N TYR A 339 -12.73 13.94 -12.46
CA TYR A 339 -14.18 14.02 -12.44
C TYR A 339 -14.67 13.98 -10.99
N ILE A 340 -15.57 14.92 -10.66
CA ILE A 340 -16.25 15.00 -9.37
C ILE A 340 -17.75 14.99 -9.64
N LYS A 341 -18.44 13.95 -9.16
CA LYS A 341 -19.90 13.88 -9.24
C LYS A 341 -20.50 14.85 -8.22
N GLN A 342 -21.32 15.78 -8.69
CA GLN A 342 -21.99 16.79 -7.86
C GLN A 342 -23.05 16.19 -6.95
#